data_AF-M6HJ70-F1
#
_entry.id   AF-M6HJ70-F1
#
_cell.length_a   1.000
_cell.length_b   1.000
_cell.length_c   1.000
_cell.angle_alpha   90.00
_cell.angle_beta   90.00
_cell.angle_gamma   90.00
#
_symmetry.space_group_name_H-M   'P 1'
#
loop_
_entity.id
_entity.type
_entity.pdbx_description
1 polymer ?
#
loop_
_entity_poly.entity_id
_entity_poly.type
_entity_poly.pdbx_seq_one_letter_code
_entity_poly.pdbx_strand_id
1 'polypeptide(L)'
;MIRFLFLYILFLLFNCSSFGNVPTEPNLNPSHDTGCSKVNGPSWFLCMEKLQATWQIIESSKAIVTILSKDREGEYLRLKKRICWSEFFCRDFEEVVYAPTFFQRLKVTLSTILISVCIGF
;
A
#
# COMPACT_ATOMS: atom_id res chain seq x y z
N MET A 1 -36.61 43.22 16.66
CA MET A 1 -35.71 42.54 15.70
C MET A 1 -34.23 42.87 15.90
N ILE A 2 -33.84 44.13 16.15
CA ILE A 2 -32.43 44.55 16.39
C ILE A 2 -31.75 43.77 17.55
N ARG A 3 -32.49 43.46 18.62
CA ARG A 3 -31.98 42.73 19.79
C ARG A 3 -31.51 41.30 19.50
N PHE A 4 -32.14 40.61 18.54
CA PHE A 4 -31.76 39.25 18.15
C PHE A 4 -30.58 39.24 17.16
N LEU A 5 -30.47 40.28 16.34
CA LEU A 5 -29.33 40.47 15.43
C LEU A 5 -28.03 40.67 16.22
N PHE A 6 -28.10 41.43 17.32
CA PHE A 6 -26.95 41.67 18.19
C PHE A 6 -26.45 40.38 18.87
N LEU A 7 -27.37 39.53 19.34
CA LEU A 7 -27.04 38.23 19.93
C LEU A 7 -26.44 37.27 18.89
N TYR A 8 -26.94 37.29 17.65
CA TYR A 8 -26.40 36.48 16.56
C TYR A 8 -24.98 36.91 16.15
N ILE A 9 -24.72 38.22 16.09
CA ILE A 9 -23.38 38.76 15.82
C ILE A 9 -22.42 38.45 16.97
N LEU A 10 -22.87 38.55 18.23
CA LEU A 10 -22.07 38.17 19.40
C LEU A 10 -21.73 36.68 19.39
N PHE A 11 -22.68 35.84 18.99
CA PHE A 11 -22.48 34.40 18.85
C PHE A 11 -21.44 34.09 17.75
N LEU A 12 -21.49 34.78 16.61
CA LEU A 12 -20.49 34.64 15.54
C LEU A 12 -19.09 35.10 15.99
N LEU A 13 -18.98 36.20 16.73
CA LEU A 13 -17.70 36.70 17.22
C LEU A 13 -17.06 35.78 18.28
N PHE A 14 -17.86 35.17 19.17
CA PHE A 14 -17.36 34.21 20.16
C PHE A 14 -16.93 32.87 19.56
N ASN A 15 -17.51 32.44 18.43
CA ASN A 15 -17.10 31.21 17.76
C ASN A 15 -15.87 31.42 16.85
N CYS A 16 -15.61 32.63 16.39
CA CYS A 16 -14.43 32.94 15.58
C CYS A 16 -13.15 33.19 16.40
N SER A 17 -13.24 33.48 17.71
CA SER A 17 -12.04 33.70 18.55
C SER A 17 -11.26 32.42 18.87
N SER A 18 -11.78 31.24 18.47
CA SER A 18 -11.10 29.95 18.63
C SER A 18 -10.23 29.55 17.44
N PHE A 19 -10.03 30.42 16.43
CA PHE A 19 -8.88 30.27 15.53
C PHE A 19 -7.61 30.74 16.24
N GLY A 20 -7.26 30.04 17.32
CA GLY A 20 -5.98 30.17 17.97
C GLY A 20 -4.89 29.81 16.99
N ASN A 21 -3.82 30.62 16.99
CA ASN A 21 -2.61 30.40 16.21
C ASN A 21 -2.25 28.90 16.19
N VAL A 22 -2.23 28.31 14.99
CA VAL A 22 -1.68 26.97 14.78
C VAL A 22 -0.25 27.00 15.34
N PRO A 23 0.08 26.19 16.36
CA PRO A 23 1.41 26.20 16.94
C PRO A 23 2.41 25.86 15.86
N THR A 24 3.36 26.76 15.63
CA THR A 24 4.56 26.52 14.84
C THR A 24 5.29 25.31 15.39
N GLU A 25 5.32 24.27 14.55
CA GLU A 25 6.28 23.16 14.50
C GLU A 25 6.59 22.38 15.80
N PRO A 26 5.86 21.28 16.04
CA PRO A 26 6.48 20.03 16.44
C PRO A 26 6.56 19.15 15.19
N ASN A 27 7.76 18.98 14.63
CA ASN A 27 8.14 18.07 13.54
C ASN A 27 6.99 17.13 13.07
N LEU A 28 6.08 17.65 12.23
CA LEU A 28 4.80 17.03 11.85
C LEU A 28 4.95 15.87 10.87
N ASN A 29 6.18 15.38 10.69
CA ASN A 29 6.44 14.29 9.77
C ASN A 29 5.91 12.99 10.37
N PRO A 30 5.20 12.17 9.58
CA PRO A 30 4.71 10.89 10.05
C PRO A 30 5.90 10.04 10.51
N SER A 31 5.77 9.47 11.70
CA SER A 31 6.75 8.50 12.20
C SER A 31 6.70 7.23 11.36
N HIS A 32 7.85 6.63 11.07
CA HIS A 32 7.91 5.37 10.34
C HIS A 32 7.19 4.23 11.09
N ASP A 33 7.34 4.17 12.41
CA ASP A 33 6.86 3.03 13.21
C ASP A 33 5.44 3.24 13.75
N THR A 34 5.08 4.49 14.04
CA THR A 34 3.81 4.84 14.69
C THR A 34 2.92 5.75 13.84
N GLY A 35 3.37 6.14 12.64
CA GLY A 35 2.64 7.06 11.77
C GLY A 35 2.28 8.36 12.47
N CYS A 36 1.03 8.77 12.31
CA CYS A 36 0.43 9.95 12.94
C CYS A 36 -0.30 9.64 14.26
N SER A 37 -0.23 8.41 14.78
CA SER A 37 -1.01 7.99 15.97
C SER A 37 -0.68 8.76 17.25
N LYS A 38 0.53 9.35 17.34
CA LYS A 38 0.98 10.15 18.48
C LYS A 38 0.64 11.65 18.35
N VAL A 39 0.11 12.08 17.21
CA VAL A 39 -0.24 13.48 16.96
C VAL A 39 -1.70 13.69 17.35
N ASN A 40 -1.95 14.63 18.26
CA ASN A 40 -3.28 14.89 18.80
C ASN A 40 -3.85 16.21 18.27
N GLY A 41 -5.17 16.25 18.08
CA GLY A 41 -5.89 17.47 17.71
C GLY A 41 -5.73 17.84 16.23
N PRO A 42 -5.88 19.13 15.86
CA PRO A 42 -5.88 19.57 14.46
C PRO A 42 -4.60 19.24 13.67
N SER A 43 -3.46 19.13 14.36
CA SER A 43 -2.18 18.72 13.77
C SER A 43 -2.18 17.28 13.25
N TRP A 44 -3.10 16.42 13.73
CA TRP A 44 -3.26 15.06 13.23
C TRP A 44 -3.63 15.05 11.75
N PHE A 45 -4.55 15.94 11.33
CA PHE A 45 -4.96 16.04 9.93
C PHE A 45 -3.81 16.44 9.00
N LEU A 46 -2.98 17.40 9.44
CA LEU A 46 -1.79 17.83 8.68
C LEU A 46 -0.74 16.71 8.58
N CYS A 47 -0.58 15.91 9.64
CA CYS A 47 0.28 14.72 9.59
C CYS A 47 -0.24 13.69 8.59
N MET A 48 -1.55 13.43 8.59
CA MET A 48 -2.20 12.49 7.68
C MET A 48 -2.09 12.94 6.22
N GLU A 49 -2.22 14.23 5.94
CA GLU A 49 -2.04 14.80 4.60
C GLU A 49 -0.62 14.57 4.07
N LYS A 50 0.40 14.80 4.90
CA LYS A 50 1.80 14.50 4.55
C LYS A 50 2.04 13.01 4.33
N LEU A 51 1.45 12.17 5.17
CA LEU A 51 1.55 10.71 5.02
C LEU A 51 0.94 10.27 3.69
N GLN A 52 -0.24 10.77 3.34
CA GLN A 52 -0.90 10.48 2.07
C GLN A 52 -0.08 10.96 0.87
N ALA A 53 0.46 12.18 0.91
CA ALA A 53 1.33 12.69 -0.15
C ALA A 53 2.57 11.79 -0.33
N THR A 54 3.16 11.30 0.76
CA THR A 54 4.31 10.38 0.72
C THR A 54 3.93 9.06 0.05
N TRP A 55 2.77 8.49 0.39
CA TRP A 55 2.26 7.27 -0.26
C TRP A 55 2.01 7.46 -1.75
N GLN A 56 1.42 8.58 -2.16
CA GLN A 56 1.20 8.88 -3.58
C GLN A 56 2.52 9.02 -4.36
N ILE A 57 3.57 9.57 -3.73
CA ILE A 57 4.92 9.63 -4.33
C ILE A 57 5.48 8.21 -4.49
N ILE A 58 5.32 7.34 -3.49
CA ILE A 58 5.77 5.95 -3.56
C ILE A 58 5.00 5.20 -4.66
N GLU A 59 3.67 5.27 -4.69
CA GLU A 59 2.84 4.59 -5.68
C GLU A 59 3.12 5.06 -7.13
N SER A 60 3.42 6.35 -7.31
CA SER A 60 3.76 6.91 -8.62
C SER A 60 5.22 6.67 -9.04
N SER A 61 6.10 6.34 -8.10
CA SER A 61 7.50 6.04 -8.41
C SER A 61 7.65 4.67 -9.09
N LYS A 62 8.48 4.60 -10.13
CA LYS A 62 8.77 3.34 -10.83
C LYS A 62 9.53 2.41 -9.88
N ALA A 63 8.89 1.31 -9.49
CA ALA A 63 9.52 0.30 -8.66
C ALA A 63 10.53 -0.53 -9.49
N ILE A 64 11.73 -0.73 -8.95
CA ILE A 64 12.74 -1.63 -9.48
C ILE A 64 12.49 -3.02 -8.89
N VAL A 65 12.22 -3.99 -9.75
CA VAL A 65 12.00 -5.39 -9.34
C VAL A 65 13.27 -6.19 -9.61
N THR A 66 13.86 -6.73 -8.54
CA THR A 66 15.07 -7.57 -8.61
C THR A 66 14.72 -8.99 -8.17
N ILE A 67 15.14 -10.00 -8.93
CA ILE A 67 14.98 -11.41 -8.53
C ILE A 67 16.18 -11.79 -7.67
N LEU A 68 15.94 -12.08 -6.40
CA LEU A 68 16.97 -12.47 -5.43
C LEU A 68 17.29 -13.97 -5.50
N SER A 69 16.26 -14.80 -5.61
CA SER A 69 16.42 -16.25 -5.78
C SER A 69 15.34 -16.83 -6.67
N LYS A 70 15.67 -17.96 -7.29
CA LYS A 70 14.79 -18.71 -8.16
C LYS A 70 15.03 -20.19 -7.95
N ASP A 71 14.11 -20.83 -7.24
CA ASP A 71 14.16 -22.24 -6.94
C ASP A 71 13.03 -22.97 -7.67
N ARG A 72 13.32 -24.18 -8.15
CA ARG A 72 12.35 -25.01 -8.88
C ARG A 72 11.89 -26.16 -8.02
N GLU A 73 10.59 -26.23 -7.79
CA GLU A 73 9.91 -27.30 -7.07
C GLU A 73 8.92 -28.00 -8.02
N GLY A 74 9.43 -28.97 -8.78
CA GLY A 74 8.62 -29.73 -9.74
C GLY A 74 8.05 -28.86 -10.86
N GLU A 75 6.74 -28.65 -10.87
CA GLU A 75 6.01 -27.82 -11.85
C GLU A 75 5.95 -26.33 -11.47
N TYR A 76 6.38 -25.98 -10.26
CA TYR A 76 6.33 -24.63 -9.72
C TYR A 76 7.72 -24.01 -9.62
N LEU A 77 7.77 -22.69 -9.79
CA LEU A 77 8.95 -21.87 -9.54
C LEU A 77 8.66 -20.98 -8.32
N ARG A 78 9.49 -21.10 -7.29
CA ARG A 78 9.52 -20.14 -6.18
C ARG A 78 10.49 -19.02 -6.52
N LEU A 79 9.97 -17.82 -6.65
CA LEU A 79 10.73 -16.62 -6.94
C LEU A 79 10.74 -15.76 -5.69
N LYS A 80 11.92 -15.46 -5.16
CA LYS A 80 12.08 -14.40 -4.16
C LYS A 80 12.45 -13.12 -4.88
N LYS A 81 11.56 -12.14 -4.83
CA LYS A 81 11.71 -10.84 -5.49
C LYS A 81 11.88 -9.74 -4.44
N ARG A 82 12.69 -8.74 -4.76
CA ARG A 82 12.80 -7.48 -4.01
C ARG A 82 12.27 -6.37 -4.88
N ILE A 83 11.28 -5.64 -4.38
CA ILE A 83 10.69 -4.48 -5.04
C ILE A 83 11.15 -3.25 -4.27
N CYS A 84 11.90 -2.38 -4.93
CA CYS A 84 12.39 -1.13 -4.35
C CYS A 84 11.78 0.06 -5.07
N TRP A 85 11.21 1.00 -4.32
CA TRP A 85 10.75 2.29 -4.86
C TRP A 85 11.80 3.40 -4.65
N SER A 86 12.71 3.21 -3.68
CA SER A 86 13.89 4.03 -3.47
C SER A 86 15.01 3.19 -2.86
N GLU A 87 16.21 3.75 -2.70
CA GLU A 87 17.36 3.07 -2.07
C GLU A 87 17.08 2.61 -0.63
N PHE A 88 16.16 3.30 0.06
CA PHE A 88 15.82 3.04 1.46
C PHE A 88 14.47 2.34 1.63
N PHE A 89 13.64 2.28 0.59
CA PHE A 89 12.31 1.69 0.63
C PHE A 89 12.22 0.49 -0.31
N CYS A 90 12.49 -0.68 0.26
CA CYS A 90 12.42 -1.96 -0.42
C CYS A 90 11.55 -2.95 0.36
N ARG A 91 10.86 -3.82 -0.37
CA ARG A 91 10.08 -4.92 0.20
C ARG A 91 10.34 -6.21 -0.54
N ASP A 92 10.58 -7.26 0.25
CA ASP A 92 10.80 -8.61 -0.26
C ASP A 92 9.47 -9.36 -0.34
N PHE A 93 9.28 -10.10 -1.42
CA PHE A 93 8.09 -10.88 -1.70
C PHE A 93 8.47 -12.24 -2.24
N GLU A 94 7.71 -13.25 -1.85
CA GLU A 94 7.83 -14.60 -2.38
C GLU A 94 6.63 -14.89 -3.27
N GLU A 95 6.90 -15.27 -4.52
CA GLU A 95 5.91 -15.58 -5.53
C GLU A 95 6.09 -17.02 -6.01
N VAL A 96 4.99 -17.77 -6.07
CA VAL A 96 4.98 -19.13 -6.61
C VAL A 96 4.30 -19.10 -7.97
N VAL A 97 5.06 -19.40 -9.02
CA VAL A 97 4.58 -19.36 -10.41
C VAL A 97 4.48 -20.78 -10.96
N TYR A 98 3.33 -21.13 -11.54
CA TYR A 98 3.18 -22.38 -12.28
C TYR A 98 3.94 -22.31 -13.61
N ALA A 99 4.98 -23.13 -13.75
CA ALA A 99 5.86 -23.16 -14.91
C ALA A 99 6.34 -24.59 -15.23
N PRO A 100 5.40 -25.46 -15.67
CA PRO A 100 5.70 -26.84 -15.99
C PRO A 100 6.64 -26.95 -17.18
N THR A 101 7.53 -27.92 -17.13
CA THR A 101 8.44 -28.29 -18.22
C THR A 101 7.67 -28.94 -19.38
N PHE A 102 8.31 -28.97 -20.55
CA PHE A 102 7.78 -29.68 -21.71
C PHE A 102 7.42 -31.15 -21.39
N PHE A 103 8.30 -31.87 -20.69
CA PHE A 103 8.07 -33.28 -20.34
C PHE A 103 6.92 -33.48 -19.34
N GLN A 104 6.75 -32.57 -18.38
CA GLN A 104 5.60 -32.60 -17.46
C GLN A 104 4.29 -32.41 -18.22
N ARG A 105 4.24 -31.43 -19.15
CA ARG A 105 3.08 -31.23 -20.02
C ARG A 105 2.81 -32.45 -20.89
N LEU A 106 3.85 -32.99 -21.54
CA LEU A 106 3.74 -34.17 -22.40
C LEU A 106 3.20 -35.39 -21.62
N LYS A 107 3.70 -35.62 -20.40
CA LYS A 107 3.23 -36.70 -19.52
C LYS A 107 1.74 -36.57 -19.23
N VAL A 108 1.28 -35.37 -18.85
CA VAL A 108 -0.14 -35.11 -18.59
C VAL A 108 -0.95 -35.38 -19.84
N THR A 109 -0.56 -34.81 -20.99
CA THR A 109 -1.27 -35.00 -22.26
C THR A 109 -1.37 -36.48 -22.66
N LEU A 110 -0.27 -37.24 -22.58
CA LEU A 110 -0.28 -38.67 -22.90
C LEU A 110 -1.18 -39.47 -21.94
N SER A 111 -1.14 -39.16 -20.65
CA SER A 111 -2.01 -39.82 -19.67
C SER A 111 -3.50 -39.54 -19.95
N THR A 112 -3.85 -38.32 -20.35
CA THR A 112 -5.22 -37.96 -20.73
C THR A 112 -5.66 -38.68 -22.00
N ILE A 113 -4.81 -38.73 -23.03
CA ILE A 113 -5.12 -39.42 -24.29
C ILE A 113 -5.31 -40.92 -24.06
N LEU A 114 -4.42 -41.57 -23.32
CA LEU A 114 -4.53 -43.00 -23.02
C LEU A 114 -5.85 -43.32 -22.33
N ILE A 115 -6.25 -42.55 -21.32
CA ILE A 115 -7.52 -42.74 -20.63
C ILE A 115 -8.70 -42.53 -21.60
N SER A 116 -8.65 -41.48 -22.43
CA SER A 116 -9.71 -41.23 -23.42
C SER A 116 -9.85 -42.36 -24.44
N VAL A 117 -8.74 -42.96 -24.87
CA VAL A 117 -8.75 -44.12 -25.78
C VAL A 117 -9.32 -45.35 -25.07
N CYS A 118 -8.96 -45.58 -23.81
CA CYS A 118 -9.48 -46.72 -23.03
C CYS A 118 -10.98 -46.62 -22.66
N ILE A 119 -11.56 -45.41 -22.64
CA ILE A 119 -12.99 -45.22 -22.38
C ILE A 119 -13.81 -45.19 -23.67
N GLY A 120 -13.22 -44.73 -24.78
CA GLY A 120 -13.89 -44.60 -26.08
C GLY A 120 -13.90 -45.87 -26.95
N PHE A 121 -13.22 -46.93 -26.53
CA PHE A 121 -13.25 -48.28 -27.10
C PHE A 121 -13.99 -49.23 -26.15
#